data_AF-A0A955QN20-F1
#
_entry.id   AF-A0A955QN20-F1
#
_cell.length_a   1.000
_cell.length_b   1.000
_cell.length_c   1.000
_cell.angle_alpha   90.00
_cell.angle_beta   90.00
_cell.angle_gamma   90.00
#
_symmetry.space_group_name_H-M   'P 1'
#
loop_
_entity.id
_entity.type
_entity.pdbx_description
1 polymer ?
#
loop_
_entity_poly.entity_id
_entity_poly.type
_entity_poly.pdbx_seq_one_letter_code
_entity_poly.pdbx_strand_id
1 'polypeptide(L)'
;MTNSGNLIREYIYLNGEPLVQVDAGSPEVLTYLHTDHLATPRYGTNSAGSTVWTWDFGAFGKEVPTGSATVNLRFPGQYFDSETGLHYNWNRYYNPATGRYVSSDLIGLIGGLNTYAYSYSNPLLRHDTSGFYAEVYQPSQNVVKIDLPSFTRPLGRMTQEQVNYYVEEIEERWSGQIGKYFVTTKITKPKPNCPLDKANIIFVHDKPSSQSPRGNAYVTSNLVMHLFNDSTGWTAAHEAGHLMNLKHMFFDHYDSTGRKVRIIEPGYEDSIMGGRRDTGPSERDIEDVLKYNDVRKHDNR
;
A
#
# COMPACT_ATOMS: atom_id res chain seq x y z
N MET A 1 20.63 3.51 -15.59
CA MET A 1 21.83 4.24 -16.04
C MET A 1 22.87 3.24 -16.52
N THR A 2 23.81 3.62 -17.38
CA THR A 2 24.93 2.73 -17.77
C THR A 2 25.91 2.55 -16.60
N ASN A 3 26.87 1.63 -16.71
CA ASN A 3 27.96 1.46 -15.73
C ASN A 3 28.81 2.73 -15.51
N SER A 4 28.66 3.75 -16.37
CA SER A 4 29.30 5.07 -16.26
C SER A 4 28.35 6.17 -15.75
N GLY A 5 27.12 5.83 -15.35
CA GLY A 5 26.14 6.79 -14.83
C GLY A 5 25.37 7.57 -15.90
N ASN A 6 25.42 7.17 -17.18
CA ASN A 6 24.65 7.86 -18.21
C ASN A 6 23.17 7.46 -18.17
N LEU A 7 22.28 8.42 -18.36
CA LEU A 7 20.85 8.17 -18.54
C LEU A 7 20.65 7.23 -19.74
N ILE A 8 19.78 6.24 -19.56
CA ILE A 8 19.38 5.30 -20.64
C ILE A 8 17.94 5.59 -21.03
N ARG A 9 17.09 5.83 -20.02
CA ARG A 9 15.66 6.00 -20.19
C ARG A 9 15.06 6.74 -19.01
N GLU A 10 14.07 7.57 -19.30
CA GLU A 10 13.19 8.21 -18.34
C GLU A 10 11.72 7.93 -18.71
N TYR A 11 10.84 7.99 -17.71
CA TYR A 11 9.39 7.91 -17.91
C TYR A 11 8.74 9.14 -17.28
N ILE A 12 7.95 9.85 -18.06
CA ILE A 12 7.17 11.01 -17.63
C ILE A 12 5.76 10.53 -17.27
N TYR A 13 5.32 10.87 -16.07
CA TYR A 13 4.00 10.51 -15.55
C TYR A 13 3.13 11.74 -15.35
N LEU A 14 1.82 11.59 -15.54
CA LEU A 14 0.80 12.56 -15.14
C LEU A 14 -0.25 11.84 -14.30
N ASN A 15 -0.51 12.32 -13.10
CA ASN A 15 -1.50 11.75 -12.18
C ASN A 15 -1.36 10.22 -11.94
N GLY A 16 -0.13 9.69 -12.03
CA GLY A 16 0.15 8.26 -11.85
C GLY A 16 0.14 7.43 -13.13
N GLU A 17 -0.27 8.01 -14.25
CA GLU A 17 -0.29 7.36 -15.57
C GLU A 17 0.99 7.66 -16.35
N PRO A 18 1.68 6.64 -16.90
CA PRO A 18 2.84 6.86 -17.76
C PRO A 18 2.39 7.48 -19.09
N LEU A 19 2.89 8.68 -19.40
CA LEU A 19 2.56 9.40 -20.64
C LEU A 19 3.63 9.26 -21.71
N VAL A 20 4.90 9.32 -21.32
CA VAL A 20 6.01 9.35 -22.29
C VAL A 20 7.18 8.54 -21.75
N GLN A 21 7.73 7.67 -22.59
CA GLN A 21 9.08 7.15 -22.41
C GLN A 21 10.05 7.99 -23.24
N VAL A 22 11.12 8.45 -22.59
CA VAL A 22 12.22 9.19 -23.21
C VAL A 22 13.45 8.30 -23.21
N ASP A 23 13.84 7.81 -24.38
CA ASP A 23 15.10 7.07 -24.55
C ASP A 23 16.24 8.06 -24.81
N ALA A 24 17.32 7.92 -24.03
CA ALA A 24 18.48 8.81 -24.13
C ALA A 24 19.20 8.63 -25.48
N GLY A 25 19.51 9.74 -26.14
CA GLY A 25 20.12 9.78 -27.47
C GLY A 25 20.31 11.23 -27.95
N SER A 26 20.86 11.42 -29.16
CA SER A 26 20.93 12.73 -29.81
C SER A 26 20.46 12.61 -31.27
N PRO A 27 19.21 13.00 -31.60
CA PRO A 27 18.17 13.47 -30.68
C PRO A 27 17.63 12.35 -29.78
N GLU A 28 16.97 12.73 -28.68
CA GLU A 28 16.19 11.81 -27.84
C GLU A 28 15.05 11.16 -28.63
N VAL A 29 14.67 9.94 -28.25
CA VAL A 29 13.57 9.21 -28.88
C VAL A 29 12.39 9.17 -27.92
N LEU A 30 11.27 9.78 -28.34
CA LEU A 30 10.03 9.84 -27.56
C LEU A 30 9.07 8.73 -28.01
N THR A 31 8.59 7.95 -27.04
CA THR A 31 7.45 7.05 -27.21
C THR A 31 6.31 7.54 -26.33
N TYR A 32 5.22 8.00 -26.95
CA TYR A 32 4.01 8.42 -26.25
C TYR A 32 3.19 7.18 -25.89
N LEU A 33 2.97 6.97 -24.60
CA LEU A 33 2.33 5.79 -24.04
C LEU A 33 0.82 6.04 -23.90
N HIS A 34 0.04 5.07 -24.34
CA HIS A 34 -1.43 5.08 -24.25
C HIS A 34 -1.85 3.93 -23.35
N THR A 35 -2.51 4.26 -22.25
CA THR A 35 -2.83 3.32 -21.18
C THR A 35 -4.29 2.86 -21.22
N ASP A 36 -4.58 1.74 -20.56
CA ASP A 36 -5.94 1.33 -20.21
C ASP A 36 -6.45 2.05 -18.94
N HIS A 37 -7.67 1.69 -18.50
CA HIS A 37 -8.32 2.28 -17.32
C HIS A 37 -7.61 2.00 -15.99
N LEU A 38 -6.61 1.11 -15.97
CA LEU A 38 -5.76 0.88 -14.80
C LEU A 38 -4.43 1.59 -14.91
N ALA A 39 -4.22 2.42 -15.93
CA ALA A 39 -2.92 3.03 -16.27
C ALA A 39 -1.87 2.04 -16.78
N THR A 40 -2.27 0.87 -17.31
CA THR A 40 -1.36 -0.09 -17.94
C THR A 40 -1.07 0.31 -19.38
N PRO A 41 0.19 0.50 -19.82
CA PRO A 41 0.48 0.81 -21.22
C PRO A 41 -0.01 -0.29 -22.16
N ARG A 42 -0.82 0.09 -23.16
CA ARG A 42 -1.32 -0.80 -24.23
C ARG A 42 -0.67 -0.51 -25.58
N TYR A 43 -0.40 0.77 -25.84
CA TYR A 43 0.22 1.22 -27.09
C TYR A 43 1.30 2.26 -26.82
N GLY A 44 2.27 2.33 -27.73
CA GLY A 44 3.27 3.37 -27.80
C GLY A 44 3.31 3.95 -29.21
N THR A 45 3.24 5.27 -29.35
CA THR A 45 3.34 5.96 -30.64
C THR A 45 4.59 6.83 -30.73
N ASN A 46 5.14 7.02 -31.92
CA ASN A 46 6.19 8.02 -32.16
C ASN A 46 5.60 9.43 -32.34
N SER A 47 6.45 10.43 -32.57
CA SER A 47 6.06 11.83 -32.80
C SER A 47 5.20 12.06 -34.04
N ALA A 48 5.20 11.13 -35.00
CA ALA A 48 4.31 11.16 -36.16
C ALA A 48 2.95 10.47 -35.90
N GLY A 49 2.70 10.02 -34.66
CA GLY A 49 1.46 9.31 -34.28
C GLY A 49 1.40 7.85 -34.75
N SER A 50 2.47 7.30 -35.31
CA SER A 50 2.52 5.90 -35.73
C SER A 50 2.79 4.99 -34.54
N THR A 51 2.05 3.89 -34.43
CA THR A 51 2.26 2.87 -33.39
C THR A 51 3.61 2.17 -33.56
N VAL A 52 4.47 2.28 -32.56
CA VAL A 52 5.82 1.70 -32.52
C VAL A 52 5.98 0.62 -31.44
N TRP A 53 5.00 0.51 -30.54
CA TRP A 53 4.93 -0.54 -29.53
C TRP A 53 3.47 -0.87 -29.25
N THR A 54 3.17 -2.14 -29.02
CA THR A 54 1.83 -2.62 -28.65
C THR A 54 1.98 -3.80 -27.73
N TRP A 55 1.19 -3.80 -26.66
CA TRP A 55 1.07 -4.93 -25.76
C TRP A 55 -0.40 -5.31 -25.67
N ASP A 56 -0.79 -6.24 -26.54
CA ASP A 56 -2.09 -6.86 -26.45
C ASP A 56 -1.98 -8.12 -25.60
N PHE A 57 -2.68 -8.12 -24.47
CA PHE A 57 -2.56 -9.15 -23.46
C PHE A 57 -3.92 -9.53 -22.86
N GLY A 58 -4.02 -10.80 -22.47
CA GLY A 58 -5.15 -11.35 -21.72
C GLY A 58 -5.07 -11.00 -20.24
N ALA A 59 -6.03 -11.42 -19.41
CA ALA A 59 -6.19 -10.92 -18.04
C ALA A 59 -4.92 -10.77 -17.18
N PHE A 60 -3.92 -11.65 -17.32
CA PHE A 60 -2.71 -11.70 -16.49
C PHE A 60 -1.43 -11.21 -17.18
N GLY A 61 -1.50 -10.58 -18.35
CA GLY A 61 -0.33 -9.92 -18.93
C GLY A 61 0.78 -10.88 -19.39
N LYS A 62 0.43 -12.08 -19.88
CA LYS A 62 1.40 -13.13 -20.28
C LYS A 62 2.05 -12.84 -21.62
N GLU A 63 1.34 -12.17 -22.49
CA GLU A 63 1.72 -11.95 -23.87
C GLU A 63 2.95 -11.06 -23.95
N VAL A 64 3.76 -11.25 -24.99
CA VAL A 64 4.97 -10.45 -25.20
C VAL A 64 4.60 -9.25 -26.06
N PRO A 65 4.99 -8.02 -25.66
CA PRO A 65 4.76 -6.85 -26.49
C PRO A 65 5.44 -6.96 -27.86
N THR A 66 4.84 -6.36 -28.88
CA THR A 66 5.35 -6.31 -30.26
C THR A 66 5.61 -4.86 -30.70
N GLY A 67 6.52 -4.65 -31.65
CA GLY A 67 6.81 -3.34 -32.21
C GLY A 67 8.30 -3.10 -32.38
N SER A 68 8.65 -1.90 -32.85
CA SER A 68 10.03 -1.46 -33.06
C SER A 68 10.64 -0.80 -31.83
N ALA A 69 9.82 -0.28 -30.91
CA ALA A 69 10.26 0.30 -29.64
C ALA A 69 10.17 -0.74 -28.52
N THR A 70 11.01 -0.57 -27.48
CA THR A 70 10.98 -1.41 -26.28
C THR A 70 10.40 -0.59 -25.13
N VAL A 71 9.28 -1.03 -24.55
CA VAL A 71 8.71 -0.48 -23.31
C VAL A 71 8.68 -1.59 -22.25
N ASN A 72 9.34 -1.34 -21.12
CA ASN A 72 9.48 -2.33 -20.05
C ASN A 72 8.45 -2.19 -18.93
N LEU A 73 7.64 -1.13 -18.94
CA LEU A 73 6.50 -1.03 -18.03
C LEU A 73 5.51 -2.17 -18.29
N ARG A 74 4.92 -2.69 -17.21
CA ARG A 74 3.89 -3.73 -17.23
C ARG A 74 2.65 -3.23 -16.51
N PHE A 75 1.94 -4.08 -15.75
CA PHE A 75 0.87 -3.61 -14.87
C PHE A 75 1.38 -2.48 -13.94
N PRO A 76 0.48 -1.67 -13.36
CA PRO A 76 0.88 -0.56 -12.50
C PRO A 76 1.87 -1.00 -11.40
N GLY A 77 3.01 -0.32 -11.32
CA GLY A 77 4.10 -0.65 -10.37
C GLY A 77 5.10 -1.69 -10.87
N GLN A 78 4.79 -2.38 -11.97
CA GLN A 78 5.61 -3.46 -12.50
C GLN A 78 6.58 -3.02 -13.59
N TYR A 79 7.79 -3.57 -13.53
CA TYR A 79 8.83 -3.42 -14.55
C TYR A 79 9.27 -4.81 -15.04
N PHE A 80 9.35 -4.99 -16.35
CA PHE A 80 9.82 -6.23 -16.95
C PHE A 80 11.32 -6.40 -16.74
N ASP A 81 11.68 -7.47 -16.05
CA ASP A 81 13.06 -7.92 -15.92
C ASP A 81 13.37 -8.96 -17.00
N SER A 82 14.23 -8.59 -17.94
CA SER A 82 14.63 -9.44 -19.06
C SER A 82 15.47 -10.65 -18.65
N GLU A 83 16.20 -10.59 -17.54
CA GLU A 83 17.07 -11.70 -17.10
C GLU A 83 16.25 -12.88 -16.61
N THR A 84 15.17 -12.61 -15.88
CA THR A 84 14.31 -13.62 -15.28
C THR A 84 13.04 -13.90 -16.11
N GLY A 85 12.65 -12.95 -16.98
CA GLY A 85 11.35 -12.95 -17.66
C GLY A 85 10.17 -12.65 -16.71
N LEU A 86 10.45 -12.26 -15.47
CA LEU A 86 9.45 -11.89 -14.47
C LEU A 86 9.19 -10.39 -14.48
N HIS A 87 8.11 -9.98 -13.84
CA HIS A 87 7.79 -8.58 -13.65
C HIS A 87 8.18 -8.19 -12.22
N TYR A 88 9.21 -7.38 -12.07
CA TYR A 88 9.59 -6.81 -10.79
C TYR A 88 8.53 -5.80 -10.35
N ASN A 89 7.90 -6.05 -9.21
CA ASN A 89 6.86 -5.22 -8.61
C ASN A 89 7.33 -4.75 -7.23
N TRP A 90 8.40 -3.95 -7.23
CA TRP A 90 9.08 -3.41 -6.05
C TRP A 90 9.47 -4.47 -5.02
N ASN A 91 8.53 -4.93 -4.20
CA ASN A 91 8.79 -5.89 -3.14
C ASN A 91 8.63 -7.36 -3.56
N ARG A 92 8.03 -7.63 -4.72
CA ARG A 92 7.76 -8.99 -5.19
C ARG A 92 8.00 -9.13 -6.69
N TYR A 93 8.30 -10.35 -7.12
CA TYR A 93 8.33 -10.70 -8.54
C TYR A 93 7.02 -11.38 -8.94
N TYR A 94 6.39 -10.85 -9.97
CA TYR A 94 5.16 -11.38 -10.56
C TYR A 94 5.50 -12.26 -11.77
N ASN A 95 4.92 -13.46 -11.80
CA ASN A 95 5.00 -14.37 -12.94
C ASN A 95 3.70 -14.29 -13.74
N PRO A 96 3.74 -13.67 -14.94
CA PRO A 96 2.54 -13.50 -15.75
C PRO A 96 2.07 -14.83 -16.38
N ALA A 97 2.95 -15.83 -16.53
CA ALA A 97 2.56 -17.15 -17.05
C ALA A 97 1.63 -17.91 -16.09
N THR A 98 1.77 -17.66 -14.78
CA THR A 98 0.92 -18.25 -13.74
C THR A 98 -0.10 -17.27 -13.15
N GLY A 99 -0.01 -15.98 -13.50
CA GLY A 99 -0.87 -14.94 -12.96
C GLY A 99 -0.70 -14.68 -11.46
N ARG A 100 0.50 -14.92 -10.92
CA ARG A 100 0.77 -14.96 -9.48
C ARG A 100 2.13 -14.39 -9.13
N TYR A 101 2.31 -13.97 -7.89
CA TYR A 101 3.64 -13.74 -7.34
C TYR A 101 4.41 -15.05 -7.22
N VAL A 102 5.73 -15.01 -7.39
CA VAL A 102 6.61 -16.19 -7.23
C VAL A 102 7.01 -16.41 -5.77
N SER A 103 6.85 -15.39 -4.94
CA SER A 103 6.96 -15.45 -3.48
C SER A 103 5.58 -15.34 -2.85
N SER A 104 5.40 -16.00 -1.69
CA SER A 104 4.23 -15.78 -0.85
C SER A 104 4.18 -14.32 -0.45
N ASP A 105 2.98 -13.78 -0.29
CA ASP A 105 2.76 -12.46 0.27
C ASP A 105 3.43 -12.36 1.64
N LEU A 106 4.24 -11.32 1.85
CA LEU A 106 4.85 -11.09 3.16
C LEU A 106 3.79 -10.62 4.17
N ILE A 107 2.60 -10.18 3.72
CA ILE A 107 1.42 -9.96 4.60
C ILE A 107 0.62 -11.26 4.88
N GLY A 108 1.05 -12.39 4.33
CA GLY A 108 0.42 -13.70 4.52
C GLY A 108 -1.06 -13.71 4.13
N LEU A 109 -1.89 -14.44 4.88
CA LEU A 109 -3.32 -14.61 4.57
C LEU A 109 -4.16 -13.31 4.65
N ILE A 110 -3.57 -12.18 5.10
CA ILE A 110 -4.24 -10.86 5.09
C ILE A 110 -4.52 -10.41 3.65
N GLY A 111 -3.59 -10.69 2.72
CA GLY A 111 -3.76 -10.45 1.29
C GLY A 111 -4.75 -11.40 0.62
N GLY A 112 -5.35 -12.31 1.38
CA GLY A 112 -6.29 -13.33 0.93
C GLY A 112 -5.80 -14.75 1.19
N LEU A 113 -6.72 -15.73 1.08
CA LEU A 113 -6.42 -17.16 1.32
C LEU A 113 -5.29 -17.71 0.42
N ASN A 114 -5.09 -17.08 -0.73
CA ASN A 114 -4.00 -17.39 -1.64
C ASN A 114 -2.95 -16.29 -1.58
N THR A 115 -1.90 -16.51 -0.78
CA THR A 115 -0.81 -15.55 -0.58
C THR A 115 0.05 -15.33 -1.84
N TYR A 116 -0.16 -16.10 -2.90
CA TYR A 116 0.52 -15.88 -4.18
C TYR A 116 -0.35 -15.10 -5.18
N ALA A 117 -1.61 -14.79 -4.81
CA ALA A 117 -2.52 -14.10 -5.71
C ALA A 117 -2.05 -12.68 -6.00
N TYR A 118 -2.04 -12.31 -7.28
CA TYR A 118 -2.00 -10.92 -7.68
C TYR A 118 -3.42 -10.36 -7.72
N SER A 119 -3.66 -9.23 -7.06
CA SER A 119 -4.92 -8.46 -7.15
C SER A 119 -6.20 -9.30 -6.97
N TYR A 120 -6.21 -10.23 -6.00
CA TYR A 120 -7.31 -11.16 -5.74
C TYR A 120 -7.76 -11.98 -6.97
N SER A 121 -6.85 -12.25 -7.92
CA SER A 121 -7.16 -12.88 -9.21
C SER A 121 -8.11 -12.06 -10.10
N ASN A 122 -8.23 -10.76 -9.86
CA ASN A 122 -9.02 -9.83 -10.68
C ASN A 122 -8.17 -8.63 -11.18
N PRO A 123 -7.13 -8.89 -12.00
CA PRO A 123 -6.23 -7.86 -12.53
C PRO A 123 -6.88 -6.91 -13.55
N LEU A 124 -8.10 -7.21 -14.02
CA LEU A 124 -8.84 -6.32 -14.92
C LEU A 124 -9.52 -5.16 -14.19
N LEU A 125 -9.75 -5.29 -12.87
CA LEU A 125 -10.42 -4.27 -12.05
C LEU A 125 -9.56 -3.78 -10.89
N ARG A 126 -8.42 -4.42 -10.61
CA ARG A 126 -7.56 -4.14 -9.45
C ARG A 126 -6.10 -4.25 -9.85
N HIS A 127 -5.24 -3.48 -9.19
CA HIS A 127 -3.79 -3.55 -9.32
C HIS A 127 -3.12 -3.42 -7.92
N ASP A 128 -1.88 -3.89 -7.79
CA ASP A 128 -1.05 -3.77 -6.58
C ASP A 128 0.28 -3.13 -7.00
N THR A 129 0.47 -1.85 -6.67
CA THR A 129 1.53 -0.99 -7.21
C THR A 129 2.78 -0.92 -6.36
N SER A 130 2.69 -1.23 -5.06
CA SER A 130 3.80 -1.16 -4.13
C SER A 130 4.29 -2.54 -3.70
N GLY A 131 3.43 -3.55 -3.69
CA GLY A 131 3.76 -4.83 -3.11
C GLY A 131 3.93 -4.86 -1.58
N PHE A 132 3.85 -3.74 -0.81
CA PHE A 132 3.75 -3.61 0.69
C PHE A 132 3.29 -2.21 1.18
N TYR A 133 2.88 -2.05 2.47
CA TYR A 133 2.06 -0.92 2.99
C TYR A 133 2.60 -0.03 4.16
N ALA A 134 3.72 -0.31 4.82
CA ALA A 134 4.36 0.58 5.84
C ALA A 134 5.90 0.57 5.76
N GLU A 135 6.58 1.68 6.12
CA GLU A 135 8.06 1.72 6.21
C GLU A 135 8.51 1.56 7.67
N VAL A 136 9.22 0.47 7.99
CA VAL A 136 9.67 0.15 9.36
C VAL A 136 11.19 0.13 9.42
N TYR A 137 11.75 0.82 10.43
CA TYR A 137 13.18 0.90 10.68
C TYR A 137 13.49 0.46 12.11
N GLN A 138 14.56 -0.31 12.30
CA GLN A 138 15.05 -0.73 13.60
C GLN A 138 16.55 -0.39 13.72
N PRO A 139 16.90 0.87 14.02
CA PRO A 139 18.29 1.33 14.09
C PRO A 139 19.09 0.68 15.22
N SER A 140 18.42 0.16 16.25
CA SER A 140 19.04 -0.65 17.31
C SER A 140 18.03 -1.64 17.87
N GLN A 141 18.50 -2.61 18.65
CA GLN A 141 17.70 -3.76 19.11
C GLN A 141 16.32 -3.39 19.69
N ASN A 142 16.22 -2.27 20.42
CA ASN A 142 15.00 -1.85 21.11
C ASN A 142 14.47 -0.49 20.62
N VAL A 143 14.94 0.03 19.50
CA VAL A 143 14.43 1.30 18.93
C VAL A 143 13.76 1.00 17.60
N VAL A 144 12.50 1.39 17.47
CA VAL A 144 11.68 1.16 16.27
C VAL A 144 11.14 2.48 15.77
N LYS A 145 11.20 2.69 14.46
CA LYS A 145 10.59 3.83 13.78
C LYS A 145 9.63 3.32 12.72
N ILE A 146 8.41 3.84 12.73
CA ILE A 146 7.35 3.46 11.81
C ILE A 146 6.91 4.72 11.07
N ASP A 147 7.09 4.74 9.76
CA ASP A 147 6.57 5.79 8.91
C ASP A 147 5.38 5.27 8.11
N LEU A 148 4.24 5.96 8.24
CA LEU A 148 3.03 5.72 7.47
C LEU A 148 2.87 6.81 6.42
N PRO A 149 3.44 6.64 5.21
CA PRO A 149 3.32 7.64 4.15
C PRO A 149 1.87 7.75 3.67
N SER A 150 1.17 8.80 4.11
CA SER A 150 -0.28 8.92 3.92
C SER A 150 -0.71 10.29 3.43
N PHE A 151 -1.66 10.32 2.49
CA PHE A 151 -2.45 11.51 2.20
C PHE A 151 -3.61 11.62 3.20
N THR A 152 -3.66 12.71 3.95
CA THR A 152 -4.74 12.97 4.90
C THR A 152 -5.71 14.00 4.32
N ARG A 153 -7.02 13.69 4.27
CA ARG A 153 -7.99 14.59 3.64
C ARG A 153 -9.29 14.68 4.44
N PRO A 154 -9.76 15.89 4.79
CA PRO A 154 -11.11 16.07 5.28
C PRO A 154 -12.09 15.92 4.11
N LEU A 155 -13.25 15.31 4.37
CA LEU A 155 -14.38 15.23 3.45
C LEU A 155 -15.66 15.72 4.13
N GLY A 156 -16.60 16.22 3.33
CA GLY A 156 -17.85 16.79 3.85
C GLY A 156 -17.60 18.09 4.60
N ARG A 157 -18.14 18.21 5.82
CA ARG A 157 -18.01 19.38 6.69
C ARG A 157 -16.79 19.31 7.62
N MET A 158 -15.96 18.27 7.50
CA MET A 158 -14.78 18.10 8.35
C MET A 158 -13.71 19.15 8.07
N THR A 159 -12.99 19.54 9.11
CA THR A 159 -11.87 20.48 9.03
C THR A 159 -10.52 19.77 9.06
N GLN A 160 -9.47 20.47 8.62
CA GLN A 160 -8.11 19.95 8.74
C GLN A 160 -7.67 19.78 10.21
N GLU A 161 -8.22 20.57 11.14
CA GLU A 161 -7.95 20.41 12.57
C GLU A 161 -8.49 19.07 13.10
N GLN A 162 -9.67 18.64 12.64
CA GLN A 162 -10.22 17.33 13.02
C GLN A 162 -9.41 16.18 12.40
N VAL A 163 -8.85 16.38 11.20
CA VAL A 163 -7.90 15.41 10.62
C VAL A 163 -6.63 15.34 11.45
N ASN A 164 -6.08 16.48 11.86
CA ASN A 164 -4.88 16.55 12.68
C ASN A 164 -5.09 15.88 14.04
N TYR A 165 -6.25 16.03 14.67
CA TYR A 165 -6.60 15.31 15.90
C TYR A 165 -6.43 13.79 15.76
N TYR A 166 -6.95 13.19 14.68
CA TYR A 166 -6.80 11.75 14.47
C TYR A 166 -5.37 11.33 14.14
N VAL A 167 -4.64 12.16 13.38
CA VAL A 167 -3.22 11.93 13.10
C VAL A 167 -2.41 11.94 14.39
N GLU A 168 -2.64 12.93 15.25
CA GLU A 168 -1.98 13.06 16.56
C GLU A 168 -2.30 11.86 17.45
N GLU A 169 -3.57 11.44 17.57
CA GLU A 169 -3.94 10.25 18.36
C GLU A 169 -3.28 8.96 17.86
N ILE A 170 -3.11 8.80 16.54
CA ILE A 170 -2.40 7.66 15.96
C ILE A 170 -0.92 7.72 16.35
N GLU A 171 -0.27 8.86 16.09
CA GLU A 171 1.15 9.04 16.37
C GLU A 171 1.48 8.90 17.85
N GLU A 172 0.67 9.48 18.74
CA GLU A 172 0.86 9.44 20.18
C GLU A 172 0.71 8.03 20.74
N ARG A 173 -0.33 7.29 20.32
CA ARG A 173 -0.57 5.93 20.81
C ARG A 173 0.47 4.93 20.32
N TRP A 174 0.95 5.09 19.08
CA TRP A 174 1.98 4.23 18.49
C TRP A 174 3.42 4.72 18.75
N SER A 175 3.61 5.71 19.62
CA SER A 175 4.94 6.22 19.99
C SER A 175 5.20 6.14 21.49
N GLY A 176 6.47 6.24 21.88
CA GLY A 176 6.91 6.19 23.27
C GLY A 176 7.40 4.81 23.66
N GLN A 177 7.42 4.56 24.97
CA GLN A 177 7.87 3.28 25.52
C GLN A 177 6.74 2.25 25.43
N ILE A 178 6.92 1.23 24.58
CA ILE A 178 5.96 0.13 24.38
C ILE A 178 6.69 -1.19 24.66
N GLY A 179 6.44 -1.75 25.85
CA GLY A 179 7.20 -2.88 26.35
C GLY A 179 8.69 -2.55 26.44
N LYS A 180 9.53 -3.41 25.86
CA LYS A 180 10.98 -3.18 25.72
C LYS A 180 11.37 -2.19 24.63
N TYR A 181 10.46 -1.81 23.73
CA TYR A 181 10.78 -0.95 22.58
C TYR A 181 10.52 0.52 22.88
N PHE A 182 11.42 1.38 22.41
CA PHE A 182 11.16 2.80 22.22
C PHE A 182 10.72 3.02 20.78
N VAL A 183 9.46 3.41 20.57
CA VAL A 183 8.85 3.50 19.25
C VAL A 183 8.62 4.96 18.87
N THR A 184 8.89 5.30 17.62
CA THR A 184 8.48 6.58 17.03
C THR A 184 7.65 6.31 15.78
N THR A 185 6.39 6.68 15.82
CA THR A 185 5.46 6.55 14.70
C THR A 185 5.15 7.92 14.13
N LYS A 186 5.22 8.06 12.81
CA LYS A 186 4.86 9.28 12.11
C LYS A 186 3.99 9.00 10.89
N ILE A 187 2.90 9.75 10.75
CA ILE A 187 2.18 9.87 9.50
C ILE A 187 2.94 10.91 8.68
N THR A 188 3.63 10.41 7.66
CA THR A 188 4.50 11.24 6.82
C THR A 188 3.80 11.58 5.52
N LYS A 189 4.22 12.68 4.88
CA LYS A 189 3.83 12.92 3.50
C LYS A 189 4.44 11.82 2.62
N PRO A 190 3.67 11.22 1.70
CA PRO A 190 4.22 10.33 0.69
C PRO A 190 5.36 11.01 -0.08
N LYS A 191 6.32 10.22 -0.56
CA LYS A 191 7.48 10.75 -1.31
C LYS A 191 7.01 11.65 -2.46
N PRO A 192 7.77 12.70 -2.81
CA PRO A 192 7.49 13.50 -4.00
C PRO A 192 7.33 12.57 -5.21
N ASN A 193 6.22 12.71 -5.93
CA ASN A 193 5.80 11.86 -7.06
C ASN A 193 5.19 10.49 -6.71
N CYS A 194 4.89 10.19 -5.44
CA CYS A 194 4.03 9.07 -5.09
C CYS A 194 2.60 9.34 -5.59
N PRO A 195 2.07 8.55 -6.55
CA PRO A 195 0.71 8.76 -7.05
C PRO A 195 -0.34 8.57 -5.96
N LEU A 196 -1.45 9.32 -6.02
CA LEU A 196 -2.51 9.32 -5.00
C LEU A 196 -3.15 7.94 -4.80
N ASP A 197 -3.21 7.14 -5.86
CA ASP A 197 -3.69 5.75 -5.90
C ASP A 197 -2.68 4.73 -5.34
N LYS A 198 -1.47 5.16 -4.98
CA LYS A 198 -0.34 4.32 -4.55
C LYS A 198 0.17 4.63 -3.14
N ALA A 199 -0.55 5.48 -2.41
CA ALA A 199 -0.23 5.84 -1.04
C ALA A 199 -1.40 5.51 -0.10
N ASN A 200 -1.10 5.40 1.19
CA ASN A 200 -2.11 5.31 2.23
C ASN A 200 -2.98 6.56 2.15
N ILE A 201 -4.29 6.43 2.27
CA ILE A 201 -5.18 7.59 2.33
C ILE A 201 -5.96 7.52 3.63
N ILE A 202 -5.96 8.61 4.38
CA ILE A 202 -6.74 8.78 5.59
C ILE A 202 -7.83 9.80 5.28
N PHE A 203 -9.06 9.32 5.12
CA PHE A 203 -10.23 10.17 5.00
C PHE A 203 -10.89 10.35 6.35
N VAL A 204 -11.20 11.60 6.68
CA VAL A 204 -12.05 11.93 7.83
C VAL A 204 -13.32 12.57 7.32
N HIS A 205 -14.46 11.98 7.63
CA HIS A 205 -15.74 12.42 7.06
C HIS A 205 -16.87 12.46 8.09
N ASP A 206 -17.93 13.20 7.75
CA ASP A 206 -19.15 13.19 8.53
C ASP A 206 -19.78 11.80 8.53
N LYS A 207 -20.27 11.39 9.70
CA LYS A 207 -21.03 10.15 9.82
C LYS A 207 -22.38 10.25 9.10
N PRO A 208 -22.71 9.31 8.19
CA PRO A 208 -24.03 9.23 7.60
C PRO A 208 -25.08 8.88 8.66
N SER A 209 -26.23 9.56 8.61
CA SER A 209 -27.35 9.35 9.54
C SER A 209 -27.96 7.94 9.51
N SER A 210 -27.73 7.19 8.42
CA SER A 210 -28.21 5.82 8.23
C SER A 210 -27.26 4.74 8.77
N GLN A 211 -26.07 5.09 9.25
CA GLN A 211 -25.13 4.14 9.82
C GLN A 211 -25.35 3.97 11.33
N SER A 212 -25.09 2.75 11.83
CA SER A 212 -25.13 2.38 13.25
C SER A 212 -24.54 3.48 14.17
N PRO A 213 -25.12 3.75 15.36
CA PRO A 213 -24.59 4.72 16.34
C PRO A 213 -23.11 4.52 16.72
N ARG A 214 -22.54 3.35 16.40
CA ARG A 214 -21.11 3.05 16.43
C ARG A 214 -20.71 2.80 14.97
N GLY A 215 -20.24 3.79 14.20
CA GLY A 215 -18.90 4.36 14.33
C GLY A 215 -17.89 3.34 13.80
N ASN A 216 -18.13 2.76 12.62
CA ASN A 216 -17.21 1.79 12.05
C ASN A 216 -16.22 2.57 11.22
N ALA A 217 -15.14 3.04 11.84
CA ALA A 217 -13.94 3.25 11.05
C ALA A 217 -13.51 1.93 10.42
N TYR A 218 -12.86 1.99 9.27
CA TYR A 218 -12.36 0.80 8.60
C TYR A 218 -11.22 1.15 7.65
N VAL A 219 -10.34 0.18 7.43
CA VAL A 219 -9.38 0.18 6.34
C VAL A 219 -9.90 -0.71 5.20
N THR A 220 -9.97 -0.17 3.99
CA THR A 220 -10.35 -0.92 2.79
C THR A 220 -9.23 -1.83 2.30
N SER A 221 -9.51 -2.72 1.34
CA SER A 221 -8.46 -3.57 0.73
C SER A 221 -7.44 -2.79 -0.11
N ASN A 222 -7.80 -1.59 -0.58
CA ASN A 222 -6.87 -0.65 -1.21
C ASN A 222 -6.23 0.29 -0.18
N LEU A 223 -6.50 -0.02 1.11
CA LEU A 223 -5.86 0.51 2.28
C LEU A 223 -6.03 2.04 2.43
N VAL A 224 -7.17 2.48 1.94
CA VAL A 224 -7.83 3.72 2.34
C VAL A 224 -8.47 3.51 3.71
N MET A 225 -8.03 4.27 4.69
CA MET A 225 -8.62 4.35 6.02
C MET A 225 -9.72 5.40 6.04
N HIS A 226 -10.91 4.98 6.49
CA HIS A 226 -12.07 5.82 6.67
C HIS A 226 -12.32 6.03 8.16
N LEU A 227 -12.21 7.28 8.59
CA LEU A 227 -12.54 7.75 9.93
C LEU A 227 -13.78 8.64 9.87
N PHE A 228 -14.60 8.55 10.92
CA PHE A 228 -15.82 9.32 11.06
C PHE A 228 -15.68 10.33 12.18
N ASN A 229 -16.40 11.45 12.09
CA ASN A 229 -16.37 12.53 13.09
C ASN A 229 -16.70 12.14 14.54
N ASP A 230 -17.28 10.95 14.76
CA ASP A 230 -17.54 10.36 16.07
C ASP A 230 -16.62 9.17 16.41
N SER A 231 -15.60 8.91 15.58
CA SER A 231 -14.56 7.94 15.87
C SER A 231 -13.72 8.43 17.04
N THR A 232 -13.32 7.52 17.91
CA THR A 232 -12.39 7.85 19.00
C THR A 232 -10.95 7.81 18.49
N GLY A 233 -10.03 8.49 19.18
CA GLY A 233 -8.60 8.37 18.88
C GLY A 233 -8.08 6.94 19.01
N TRP A 234 -8.61 6.16 19.96
CA TRP A 234 -8.35 4.72 20.06
C TRP A 234 -8.74 3.97 18.78
N THR A 235 -9.93 4.25 18.22
CA THR A 235 -10.38 3.63 16.98
C THR A 235 -9.45 3.99 15.83
N ALA A 236 -9.04 5.26 15.72
CA ALA A 236 -8.10 5.69 14.69
C ALA A 236 -6.75 4.96 14.80
N ALA A 237 -6.21 4.84 16.01
CA ALA A 237 -4.96 4.10 16.24
C ALA A 237 -5.11 2.59 15.99
N HIS A 238 -6.26 2.00 16.30
CA HIS A 238 -6.56 0.60 15.97
C HIS A 238 -6.53 0.37 14.45
N GLU A 239 -7.26 1.20 13.69
CA GLU A 239 -7.29 1.11 12.23
C GLU A 239 -5.91 1.39 11.61
N ALA A 240 -5.12 2.30 12.18
CA ALA A 240 -3.75 2.54 11.76
C ALA A 240 -2.85 1.30 11.91
N GLY A 241 -3.13 0.41 12.88
CA GLY A 241 -2.45 -0.88 13.00
C GLY A 241 -2.61 -1.74 11.74
N HIS A 242 -3.74 -1.66 11.04
CA HIS A 242 -3.93 -2.33 9.75
C HIS A 242 -3.05 -1.74 8.64
N LEU A 243 -2.80 -0.43 8.67
CA LEU A 243 -1.82 0.19 7.76
C LEU A 243 -0.39 -0.29 8.06
N MET A 244 -0.11 -0.71 9.30
CA MET A 244 1.16 -1.31 9.76
C MET A 244 1.22 -2.84 9.61
N ASN A 245 0.31 -3.43 8.83
CA ASN A 245 0.25 -4.86 8.57
C ASN A 245 -0.13 -5.75 9.78
N LEU A 246 -0.91 -5.20 10.72
CA LEU A 246 -1.45 -5.95 11.84
C LEU A 246 -2.87 -6.43 11.56
N LYS A 247 -3.23 -7.61 12.09
CA LYS A 247 -4.58 -8.17 11.97
C LYS A 247 -5.43 -7.78 13.16
N HIS A 248 -6.75 -7.88 13.02
CA HIS A 248 -7.59 -8.03 14.20
C HIS A 248 -7.16 -9.29 14.94
N MET A 249 -6.88 -9.15 16.23
CA MET A 249 -6.57 -10.24 17.14
C MET A 249 -7.79 -10.55 18.00
N PHE A 250 -8.96 -10.43 17.38
CA PHE A 250 -10.23 -10.83 17.92
C PHE A 250 -11.14 -11.29 16.79
N PHE A 251 -12.13 -12.10 17.13
CA PHE A 251 -13.25 -12.41 16.26
C PHE A 251 -14.56 -12.23 17.02
N ASP A 252 -15.60 -11.91 16.27
CA ASP A 252 -16.93 -11.76 16.85
C ASP A 252 -17.69 -13.08 16.72
N HIS A 253 -18.23 -13.54 17.84
CA HIS A 253 -19.08 -14.73 17.98
C HIS A 253 -20.48 -14.31 18.43
N TYR A 254 -21.50 -15.10 18.11
CA TYR A 254 -22.84 -14.89 18.64
C TYR A 254 -23.14 -15.99 19.65
N ASP A 255 -23.39 -15.62 20.90
CA ASP A 255 -23.73 -16.59 21.94
C ASP A 255 -25.13 -17.20 21.72
N SER A 256 -25.51 -18.16 22.58
CA SER A 256 -26.82 -18.83 22.50
C SER A 256 -28.02 -17.90 22.69
N THR A 257 -27.81 -16.64 23.09
CA THR A 257 -28.85 -15.61 23.21
C THR A 257 -28.92 -14.69 21.99
N GLY A 258 -28.06 -14.91 20.99
CA GLY A 258 -27.93 -14.05 19.82
C GLY A 258 -27.19 -12.74 20.11
N ARG A 259 -26.52 -12.64 21.27
CA ARG A 259 -25.70 -11.48 21.60
C ARG A 259 -24.32 -11.65 20.98
N LYS A 260 -23.86 -10.59 20.32
CA LYS A 260 -22.49 -10.51 19.78
C LYS A 260 -21.48 -10.40 20.94
N VAL A 261 -20.63 -11.41 21.07
CA VAL A 261 -19.54 -11.53 22.02
C VAL A 261 -18.22 -11.46 21.25
N ARG A 262 -17.30 -10.62 21.70
CA ARG A 262 -15.95 -10.54 21.13
C ARG A 262 -15.04 -11.51 21.86
N ILE A 263 -14.38 -12.38 21.11
CA ILE A 263 -13.36 -13.31 21.63
C ILE A 263 -12.00 -12.81 21.15
N ILE A 264 -11.10 -12.55 22.09
CA ILE A 264 -9.75 -12.06 21.83
C ILE A 264 -8.84 -13.27 21.66
N GLU A 265 -7.91 -13.20 20.71
CA GLU A 265 -6.87 -14.21 20.51
C GLU A 265 -5.96 -14.26 21.75
N PRO A 266 -5.62 -15.47 22.25
CA PRO A 266 -4.80 -15.60 23.45
C PRO A 266 -3.47 -14.84 23.37
N GLY A 267 -3.20 -14.02 24.38
CA GLY A 267 -2.02 -13.18 24.48
C GLY A 267 -2.11 -11.84 23.74
N TYR A 268 -3.31 -11.44 23.29
CA TYR A 268 -3.62 -10.11 22.74
C TYR A 268 -4.64 -9.35 23.59
N GLU A 269 -4.87 -9.76 24.83
CA GLU A 269 -5.85 -9.16 25.75
C GLU A 269 -5.53 -7.70 26.09
N ASP A 270 -4.24 -7.35 26.07
CA ASP A 270 -3.70 -6.01 26.31
C ASP A 270 -3.24 -5.31 25.01
N SER A 271 -3.43 -5.96 23.86
CA SER A 271 -3.08 -5.42 22.54
C SER A 271 -4.19 -4.51 22.02
N ILE A 272 -3.78 -3.41 21.38
CA ILE A 272 -4.70 -2.53 20.66
C ILE A 272 -5.48 -3.32 19.59
N MET A 273 -4.85 -4.31 18.98
CA MET A 273 -5.43 -5.17 17.96
C MET A 273 -6.38 -6.23 18.53
N GLY A 274 -6.36 -6.49 19.84
CA GLY A 274 -7.34 -7.33 20.56
C GLY A 274 -8.69 -6.66 20.76
N GLY A 275 -8.82 -5.37 20.46
CA GLY A 275 -10.11 -4.70 20.35
C GLY A 275 -10.76 -4.30 21.68
N ARG A 276 -9.96 -4.20 22.76
CA ARG A 276 -10.40 -3.66 24.05
C ARG A 276 -10.23 -2.14 24.04
N ARG A 277 -11.37 -1.42 24.07
CA ARG A 277 -11.38 0.05 24.14
C ARG A 277 -10.49 0.49 25.32
N ASP A 278 -9.64 1.49 25.06
CA ASP A 278 -8.69 2.11 25.98
C ASP A 278 -7.32 1.41 26.15
N THR A 279 -7.07 0.31 25.44
CA THR A 279 -5.72 -0.27 25.35
C THR A 279 -4.88 0.41 24.26
N GLY A 280 -3.62 0.72 24.57
CA GLY A 280 -2.63 1.14 23.57
C GLY A 280 -1.96 -0.07 22.90
N PRO A 281 -1.07 0.14 21.94
CA PRO A 281 -0.25 -0.94 21.39
C PRO A 281 0.60 -1.57 22.50
N SER A 282 0.70 -2.89 22.45
CA SER A 282 1.46 -3.73 23.36
C SER A 282 2.86 -4.06 22.79
N GLU A 283 3.74 -4.63 23.62
CA GLU A 283 5.04 -5.14 23.12
C GLU A 283 4.84 -6.09 21.93
N ARG A 284 3.82 -6.95 22.02
CA ARG A 284 3.50 -7.93 20.97
C ARG A 284 3.07 -7.27 19.67
N ASP A 285 2.34 -6.16 19.74
CA ASP A 285 2.00 -5.39 18.54
C ASP A 285 3.26 -4.87 17.84
N ILE A 286 4.26 -4.41 18.61
CA ILE A 286 5.55 -3.97 18.05
C ILE A 286 6.37 -5.13 17.50
N GLU A 287 6.39 -6.27 18.20
CA GLU A 287 7.02 -7.48 17.69
C GLU A 287 6.37 -7.95 16.38
N ASP A 288 5.05 -7.86 16.28
CA ASP A 288 4.30 -8.18 15.07
C ASP A 288 4.57 -7.17 13.95
N VAL A 289 4.67 -5.87 14.25
CA VAL A 289 5.11 -4.86 13.26
C VAL A 289 6.50 -5.22 12.73
N LEU A 290 7.45 -5.54 13.59
CA LEU A 290 8.81 -5.92 13.19
C LEU A 290 8.85 -7.25 12.44
N LYS A 291 7.93 -8.17 12.73
CA LYS A 291 7.86 -9.50 12.12
C LYS A 291 7.18 -9.48 10.75
N TYR A 292 6.15 -8.65 10.57
CA TYR A 292 5.30 -8.65 9.38
C TYR A 292 5.67 -7.56 8.38
N ASN A 293 6.62 -6.68 8.68
CA ASN A 293 7.11 -5.67 7.75
C ASN A 293 8.58 -5.90 7.40
N ASP A 294 9.02 -5.39 6.24
CA ASP A 294 10.45 -5.34 5.91
C ASP A 294 11.14 -4.29 6.79
N VAL A 295 12.02 -4.75 7.68
CA VAL A 295 12.68 -3.92 8.69
C VAL A 295 14.06 -3.47 8.21
N ARG A 296 14.21 -2.17 8.01
CA ARG A 296 15.49 -1.57 7.63
C ARG A 296 16.35 -1.29 8.87
N LYS A 297 17.62 -1.69 8.84
CA LYS A 297 18.56 -1.46 9.96
C LYS A 297 19.13 -0.04 10.05
N HIS A 298 18.93 0.78 9.02
CA HIS A 298 19.43 2.15 8.96
C HIS A 298 18.39 3.08 8.33
N ASP A 299 18.25 4.28 8.91
CA ASP A 299 17.44 5.37 8.38
C ASP A 299 18.29 6.13 7.35
N ASN A 300 18.18 5.79 6.07
CA ASN A 300 18.92 6.48 4.99
C ASN A 300 18.19 7.77 4.58
N ARG A 301 17.86 8.63 5.56
CA ARG A 301 17.33 9.98 5.32
C ARG A 301 18.46 10.99 5.24
#